data_AF-A0A1B8EJ85-F1
#
_entry.id   AF-A0A1B8EJ85-F1
#
_cell.length_a   1.000
_cell.length_b   1.000
_cell.length_c   1.000
_cell.angle_alpha   90.00
_cell.angle_beta   90.00
_cell.angle_gamma   90.00
#
_symmetry.space_group_name_H-M   'P 1'
#
loop_
_entity.id
_entity.type
_entity.pdbx_description
1 polymer ?
#
loop_
_entity_poly.entity_id
_entity_poly.type
_entity_poly.pdbx_seq_one_letter_code
_entity_poly.pdbx_strand_id
1 'polypeptide(L)'
;MDAHNITLKNFSYQGGDDCVAIKPRSFDINIDGITCEGGNGIAIGSLGQYLEDNSVENITINNAKMVRSGFPMRWCVYIKTWMGDLVPQTSYESEGQPRGGGWGKVRNLLFSNFELVGVERGPYITQDNGGNAENKGTSKMEISDITFRGFTGTLSSSSGSLG
;
A
#
# COMPACT_ATOMS: atom_id res chain seq x y z
N MET A 1 -17.01 2.36 -4.80
CA MET A 1 -16.64 3.42 -5.75
C MET A 1 -15.39 2.93 -6.41
N ASP A 2 -15.45 2.80 -7.72
CA ASP A 2 -14.43 2.13 -8.50
C ASP A 2 -13.65 3.22 -9.23
N ALA A 3 -12.35 3.03 -9.40
CA ALA A 3 -11.47 4.01 -10.03
C ALA A 3 -10.87 3.41 -11.30
N HIS A 4 -11.02 4.11 -12.43
CA HIS A 4 -10.51 3.66 -13.71
C HIS A 4 -9.85 4.82 -14.44
N ASN A 5 -8.70 4.58 -15.08
CA ASN A 5 -8.02 5.55 -15.93
C ASN A 5 -7.72 6.88 -15.22
N ILE A 6 -7.12 6.78 -14.03
CA ILE A 6 -6.79 7.94 -13.20
C ILE A 6 -5.30 8.26 -13.35
N THR A 7 -4.99 9.53 -13.52
CA THR A 7 -3.61 10.02 -13.51
C THR A 7 -3.42 11.07 -12.42
N LEU A 8 -2.43 10.85 -11.54
CA LEU A 8 -1.97 11.83 -10.56
C LEU A 8 -0.55 12.25 -10.91
N LYS A 9 -0.29 13.54 -11.05
CA LYS A 9 1.03 14.05 -11.48
C LYS A 9 1.46 15.30 -10.72
N ASN A 10 2.77 15.41 -10.48
CA ASN A 10 3.43 16.65 -10.07
C ASN A 10 2.80 17.34 -8.84
N PHE A 11 2.45 16.55 -7.82
CA PHE A 11 1.90 17.08 -6.58
C PHE A 11 2.80 16.78 -5.39
N SER A 12 2.62 17.58 -4.33
CA SER A 12 3.23 17.35 -3.03
C SER A 12 2.13 17.08 -2.00
N TYR A 13 2.36 16.09 -1.15
CA TYR A 13 1.54 15.77 0.01
C TYR A 13 2.39 15.94 1.27
N GLN A 14 1.78 16.54 2.30
CA GLN A 14 2.31 16.53 3.65
C GLN A 14 1.20 16.12 4.62
N GLY A 15 1.42 15.06 5.40
CA GLY A 15 0.41 14.59 6.34
C GLY A 15 0.88 13.42 7.20
N GLY A 16 -0.08 12.84 7.93
CA GLY A 16 0.17 11.80 8.93
C GLY A 16 -0.24 10.38 8.52
N ASP A 17 -0.88 10.19 7.36
CA ASP A 17 -1.38 8.89 6.89
C ASP A 17 -0.90 8.57 5.47
N ASP A 18 -1.60 7.73 4.72
CA ASP A 18 -1.25 7.36 3.34
C ASP A 18 -1.23 8.62 2.45
N CYS A 19 -0.11 8.82 1.74
CA CYS A 19 0.04 9.88 0.73
C CYS A 19 -0.93 9.64 -0.44
N VAL A 20 -1.02 8.38 -0.86
CA VAL A 20 -2.03 7.87 -1.79
C VAL A 20 -2.41 6.47 -1.32
N ALA A 21 -3.72 6.18 -1.29
CA ALA A 21 -4.23 4.84 -1.03
C ALA A 21 -5.07 4.36 -2.21
N ILE A 22 -4.59 3.33 -2.91
CA ILE A 22 -5.31 2.65 -3.99
C ILE A 22 -6.22 1.58 -3.37
N LYS A 23 -7.53 1.76 -3.50
CA LYS A 23 -8.58 0.96 -2.85
C LYS A 23 -9.18 -0.09 -3.79
N PRO A 24 -10.03 -1.01 -3.29
CA PRO A 24 -10.68 -2.04 -4.10
C PRO A 24 -11.27 -1.53 -5.41
N ARG A 25 -11.20 -2.35 -6.48
CA ARG A 25 -11.72 -2.04 -7.83
C ARG A 25 -11.10 -0.79 -8.43
N SER A 26 -9.76 -0.75 -8.41
CA SER A 26 -8.96 0.33 -9.00
C SER A 26 -8.10 -0.20 -10.14
N PHE A 27 -8.25 0.38 -11.33
CA PHE A 27 -7.62 -0.11 -12.56
C PHE A 27 -7.02 1.03 -13.38
N ASP A 28 -5.92 0.74 -14.06
CA ASP A 28 -5.28 1.66 -15.00
C ASP A 28 -4.95 3.02 -14.36
N ILE A 29 -4.18 2.97 -13.26
CA ILE A 29 -3.80 4.17 -12.51
C ILE A 29 -2.33 4.48 -12.74
N ASN A 30 -2.05 5.73 -13.14
CA ASN A 30 -0.69 6.22 -13.33
C ASN A 30 -0.38 7.37 -12.37
N ILE A 31 0.67 7.22 -11.57
CA ILE A 31 1.16 8.23 -10.64
C ILE A 31 2.59 8.58 -11.03
N ASP A 32 2.88 9.86 -11.25
CA ASP A 32 4.20 10.27 -11.73
C ASP A 32 4.66 11.62 -11.16
N GLY A 33 5.92 11.69 -10.70
CA GLY A 33 6.56 12.95 -10.30
C GLY A 33 6.01 13.51 -8.98
N ILE A 34 5.75 12.67 -7.98
CA ILE A 34 5.10 13.09 -6.73
C ILE A 34 6.09 13.17 -5.57
N THR A 35 5.80 14.04 -4.60
CA THR A 35 6.52 14.10 -3.33
C THR A 35 5.57 13.81 -2.17
N CYS A 36 5.94 12.86 -1.31
CA CYS A 36 5.21 12.52 -0.11
C CYS A 36 6.08 12.81 1.11
N GLU A 37 5.64 13.73 1.97
CA GLU A 37 6.34 14.13 3.18
C GLU A 37 5.56 13.71 4.43
N GLY A 38 6.12 12.74 5.15
CA GLY A 38 5.45 12.11 6.29
C GLY A 38 4.32 11.15 5.90
N GLY A 39 3.85 10.44 6.92
CA GLY A 39 2.75 9.50 6.84
C GLY A 39 3.14 8.03 6.73
N ASN A 40 2.22 7.24 6.18
CA ASN A 40 2.40 5.80 6.03
C ASN A 40 3.10 5.43 4.70
N GLY A 41 3.14 6.34 3.73
CA GLY A 41 3.67 6.09 2.38
C GLY A 41 2.57 5.94 1.34
N ILE A 42 2.86 5.25 0.24
CA ILE A 42 1.85 4.92 -0.77
C ILE A 42 1.30 3.52 -0.51
N ALA A 43 -0.01 3.40 -0.30
CA ALA A 43 -0.67 2.13 -0.02
C ALA A 43 -1.39 1.56 -1.25
N ILE A 44 -1.14 0.30 -1.56
CA ILE A 44 -2.07 -0.55 -2.30
C ILE A 44 -2.91 -1.28 -1.25
N GLY A 45 -4.07 -0.71 -0.96
CA GLY A 45 -5.04 -1.24 -0.01
C GLY A 45 -5.41 -0.31 1.15
N SER A 46 -5.97 -0.82 2.23
CA SER A 46 -6.28 -2.24 2.46
C SER A 46 -7.19 -2.85 1.40
N LEU A 47 -6.89 -4.09 1.02
CA LEU A 47 -7.68 -4.90 0.11
C LEU A 47 -8.11 -6.18 0.83
N GLY A 48 -9.29 -6.71 0.50
CA GLY A 48 -9.85 -7.93 1.10
C GLY A 48 -10.58 -7.70 2.42
N GLN A 49 -10.77 -6.44 2.82
CA GLN A 49 -11.41 -6.08 4.10
C GLN A 49 -12.90 -6.43 4.13
N TYR A 50 -13.57 -6.32 2.98
CA TYR A 50 -15.00 -6.53 2.80
C TYR A 50 -15.23 -7.70 1.85
N LEU A 51 -16.38 -8.37 2.00
CA LEU A 51 -16.80 -9.53 1.20
C LEU A 51 -17.23 -9.12 -0.22
N GLU A 52 -16.27 -8.62 -0.98
CA GLU A 52 -16.42 -8.17 -2.35
C GLU A 52 -15.16 -8.48 -3.17
N ASP A 53 -15.22 -8.23 -4.47
CA ASP A 53 -14.01 -8.20 -5.29
C ASP A 53 -13.18 -6.96 -4.95
N ASN A 54 -11.92 -7.20 -4.60
CA ASN A 54 -10.94 -6.21 -4.19
C ASN A 54 -9.79 -6.08 -5.20
N SER A 55 -10.02 -6.48 -6.45
CA SER A 55 -8.99 -6.45 -7.48
C SER A 55 -8.45 -5.05 -7.74
N VAL A 56 -7.14 -4.97 -7.92
CA VAL A 56 -6.37 -3.78 -8.29
C VAL A 56 -5.37 -4.20 -9.35
N GLU A 57 -5.48 -3.64 -10.55
CA GLU A 57 -4.64 -4.05 -11.68
C GLU A 57 -4.13 -2.86 -12.50
N ASN A 58 -2.98 -3.05 -13.16
CA ASN A 58 -2.38 -2.06 -14.06
C ASN A 58 -2.07 -0.72 -13.37
N ILE A 59 -1.26 -0.76 -12.31
CA ILE A 59 -0.84 0.44 -11.59
C ILE A 59 0.62 0.73 -11.93
N THR A 60 0.90 1.96 -12.35
CA THR A 60 2.27 2.46 -12.52
C THR A 60 2.49 3.63 -11.59
N ILE A 61 3.51 3.54 -10.74
CA ILE A 61 3.97 4.65 -9.90
C ILE A 61 5.43 4.88 -10.24
N ASN A 62 5.72 6.07 -10.75
CA ASN A 62 7.02 6.45 -11.23
C ASN A 62 7.48 7.78 -10.60
N ASN A 63 8.79 7.95 -10.43
CA ASN A 63 9.38 9.21 -9.98
C ASN A 63 8.75 9.72 -8.66
N ALA A 64 8.79 8.90 -7.61
CA ALA A 64 8.21 9.24 -6.31
C ALA A 64 9.30 9.56 -5.28
N LYS A 65 9.20 10.74 -4.66
CA LYS A 65 10.09 11.14 -3.57
C LYS A 65 9.40 10.95 -2.22
N MET A 66 9.96 10.08 -1.39
CA MET A 66 9.43 9.71 -0.08
C MET A 66 10.31 10.29 1.03
N VAL A 67 9.78 11.22 1.80
CA VAL A 67 10.56 12.01 2.76
C VAL A 67 10.00 11.84 4.17
N ARG A 68 10.86 11.44 5.10
CA ARG A 68 10.62 11.63 6.52
C ARG A 68 10.81 13.12 6.85
N SER A 69 9.76 13.75 7.37
CA SER A 69 9.78 15.17 7.77
C SER A 69 9.42 15.29 9.27
N GLY A 70 8.71 16.35 9.67
CA GLY A 70 8.15 16.47 11.03
C GLY A 70 7.23 15.31 11.43
N PHE A 71 6.83 14.46 10.48
CA PHE A 71 6.10 13.21 10.68
C PHE A 71 6.94 12.00 10.21
N PRO A 72 6.73 10.81 10.81
CA PRO A 72 7.38 9.58 10.34
C PRO A 72 6.99 9.28 8.89
N MET A 73 7.87 8.61 8.13
CA MET A 73 7.53 8.02 6.84
C MET A 73 7.74 6.50 6.96
N ARG A 74 6.67 5.77 7.24
CA ARG A 74 6.76 4.37 7.72
C ARG A 74 7.18 3.39 6.62
N TRP A 75 6.61 3.54 5.43
CA TRP A 75 6.96 2.78 4.23
C TRP A 75 7.14 3.72 3.05
N CYS A 76 7.93 3.34 2.05
CA CYS A 76 7.93 4.09 0.79
C CYS A 76 6.70 3.75 -0.06
N VAL A 77 6.44 2.46 -0.22
CA VAL A 77 5.25 1.91 -0.87
C VAL A 77 4.97 0.55 -0.27
N TYR A 78 3.69 0.21 -0.11
CA TYR A 78 3.33 -1.04 0.51
C TYR A 78 2.00 -1.61 -0.01
N ILE A 79 1.95 -2.93 -0.15
CA ILE A 79 0.74 -3.69 -0.49
C ILE A 79 0.24 -4.33 0.79
N LYS A 80 -1.02 -4.06 1.15
CA LYS A 80 -1.62 -4.55 2.40
C LYS A 80 -2.96 -5.22 2.12
N THR A 81 -2.99 -6.55 2.27
CA THR A 81 -4.22 -7.33 2.11
C THR A 81 -4.64 -7.98 3.43
N TRP A 82 -5.95 -8.18 3.60
CA TRP A 82 -6.56 -8.80 4.78
C TRP A 82 -6.48 -10.32 4.72
N MET A 83 -6.57 -10.92 5.90
CA MET A 83 -6.74 -12.36 6.10
C MET A 83 -8.01 -12.89 5.41
N GLY A 84 -8.06 -14.19 5.15
CA GLY A 84 -9.11 -14.84 4.36
C GLY A 84 -10.40 -15.12 5.09
N ASP A 85 -10.45 -14.90 6.39
CA ASP A 85 -11.64 -15.10 7.23
C ASP A 85 -12.08 -13.79 7.86
N LEU A 86 -13.35 -13.74 8.24
CA LEU A 86 -13.88 -12.64 9.03
C LEU A 86 -13.30 -12.73 10.45
N VAL A 87 -12.35 -11.85 10.76
CA VAL A 87 -11.73 -11.76 12.08
C VAL A 87 -12.38 -10.62 12.88
N PRO A 88 -12.63 -10.80 14.19
CA PRO A 88 -13.20 -9.75 15.04
C PRO A 88 -12.36 -8.47 14.99
N GLN A 89 -13.01 -7.31 14.88
CA GLN A 89 -12.34 -6.01 14.92
C GLN A 89 -13.01 -5.10 15.94
N THR A 90 -12.22 -4.22 16.54
CA THR A 90 -12.70 -3.22 17.52
C THR A 90 -12.46 -1.79 17.06
N SER A 91 -11.78 -1.58 15.93
CA SER A 91 -11.50 -0.24 15.41
C SER A 91 -12.74 0.44 14.83
N TYR A 92 -12.80 1.77 14.93
CA TYR A 92 -13.86 2.58 14.34
C TYR A 92 -13.89 2.42 12.80
N GLU A 93 -12.74 2.22 12.16
CA GLU A 93 -12.62 1.96 10.71
C GLU A 93 -13.33 0.67 10.29
N SER A 94 -13.55 -0.24 11.25
CA SER A 94 -14.32 -1.47 11.04
C SER A 94 -15.72 -1.39 11.60
N GLU A 95 -16.13 -0.27 12.22
CA GLU A 95 -17.41 -0.12 12.93
C GLU A 95 -17.66 -1.24 13.97
N GLY A 96 -16.58 -1.79 14.54
CA GLY A 96 -16.64 -2.95 15.43
C GLY A 96 -17.12 -4.26 14.78
N GLN A 97 -17.27 -4.30 13.45
CA GLN A 97 -17.69 -5.49 12.72
C GLN A 97 -16.49 -6.36 12.35
N PRO A 98 -16.65 -7.70 12.29
CA PRO A 98 -15.64 -8.57 11.72
C PRO A 98 -15.28 -8.15 10.28
N ARG A 99 -13.99 -8.24 9.94
CA ARG A 99 -13.45 -7.86 8.63
C ARG A 99 -12.51 -8.93 8.10
N GLY A 100 -12.28 -8.93 6.79
CA GLY A 100 -11.51 -9.94 6.08
C GLY A 100 -12.37 -10.79 5.15
N GLY A 101 -11.75 -11.77 4.51
CA GLY A 101 -12.41 -12.71 3.62
C GLY A 101 -12.86 -12.18 2.25
N GLY A 102 -12.57 -10.92 1.93
CA GLY A 102 -12.63 -10.42 0.57
C GLY A 102 -11.60 -11.11 -0.33
N TRP A 103 -11.89 -11.13 -1.63
CA TRP A 103 -11.09 -11.83 -2.64
C TRP A 103 -10.73 -10.90 -3.79
N GLY A 104 -9.82 -11.32 -4.66
CA GLY A 104 -9.43 -10.55 -5.84
C GLY A 104 -7.95 -10.69 -6.15
N LYS A 105 -7.46 -9.83 -7.04
CA LYS A 105 -6.09 -9.86 -7.55
C LYS A 105 -5.40 -8.51 -7.38
N VAL A 106 -4.13 -8.53 -6.98
CA VAL A 106 -3.22 -7.39 -7.08
C VAL A 106 -2.21 -7.76 -8.15
N ARG A 107 -2.37 -7.21 -9.36
CA ARG A 107 -1.61 -7.71 -10.52
C ARG A 107 -1.15 -6.63 -11.48
N ASN A 108 0.05 -6.80 -12.02
CA ASN A 108 0.67 -5.88 -12.98
C ASN A 108 0.87 -4.48 -12.38
N LEU A 109 1.68 -4.44 -11.31
CA LEU A 109 2.06 -3.20 -10.64
C LEU A 109 3.53 -2.92 -10.89
N LEU A 110 3.83 -1.70 -11.34
CA LEU A 110 5.19 -1.19 -11.50
C LEU A 110 5.41 -0.02 -10.54
N PHE A 111 6.37 -0.18 -9.64
CA PHE A 111 6.91 0.90 -8.82
C PHE A 111 8.33 1.20 -9.28
N SER A 112 8.58 2.39 -9.83
CA SER A 112 9.90 2.74 -10.34
C SER A 112 10.40 4.13 -9.96
N ASN A 113 11.73 4.25 -9.86
CA ASN A 113 12.44 5.51 -9.65
C ASN A 113 11.98 6.22 -8.36
N PHE A 114 12.11 5.52 -7.23
CA PHE A 114 11.79 6.04 -5.91
C PHE A 114 13.05 6.63 -5.24
N GLU A 115 12.96 7.88 -4.80
CA GLU A 115 13.96 8.55 -3.95
C GLU A 115 13.50 8.47 -2.50
N LEU A 116 14.32 7.89 -1.62
CA LEU A 116 13.99 7.69 -0.20
C LEU A 116 14.85 8.59 0.68
N VAL A 117 14.22 9.38 1.55
CA VAL A 117 14.92 10.26 2.49
C VAL A 117 14.47 9.92 3.91
N GLY A 118 15.27 9.09 4.60
CA GLY A 118 15.00 8.70 5.99
C GLY A 118 13.72 7.90 6.18
N VAL A 119 13.28 7.13 5.18
CA VAL A 119 12.08 6.28 5.28
C VAL A 119 12.33 5.13 6.28
N GLU A 120 11.35 4.67 7.04
CA GLU A 120 11.59 3.61 8.03
C GLU A 120 11.80 2.24 7.37
N ARG A 121 11.03 1.95 6.31
CA ARG A 121 11.06 0.67 5.57
C ARG A 121 10.98 0.88 4.06
N GLY A 122 11.73 0.07 3.32
CA GLY A 122 11.60 -0.04 1.87
C GLY A 122 10.26 -0.65 1.43
N PRO A 123 10.17 -1.12 0.17
CA PRO A 123 8.97 -1.79 -0.33
C PRO A 123 8.50 -2.92 0.58
N TYR A 124 7.19 -3.00 0.82
CA TYR A 124 6.63 -3.97 1.76
C TYR A 124 5.35 -4.62 1.23
N ILE A 125 5.21 -5.93 1.39
CA ILE A 125 4.01 -6.68 1.04
C ILE A 125 3.59 -7.48 2.27
N THR A 126 2.30 -7.40 2.61
CA THR A 126 1.68 -8.22 3.66
C THR A 126 0.30 -8.72 3.24
N GLN A 127 -0.03 -9.92 3.69
CA GLN A 127 -1.34 -10.54 3.51
C GLN A 127 -2.05 -10.86 4.83
N ASP A 128 -1.58 -10.25 5.93
CA ASP A 128 -1.98 -10.59 7.29
C ASP A 128 -2.64 -9.41 8.03
N ASN A 129 -3.31 -8.50 7.33
CA ASN A 129 -4.13 -7.49 8.02
C ASN A 129 -5.30 -8.14 8.75
N GLY A 130 -5.62 -7.58 9.92
CA GLY A 130 -6.67 -8.07 10.82
C GLY A 130 -6.15 -8.48 12.19
N GLY A 131 -4.84 -8.66 12.36
CA GLY A 131 -4.20 -8.82 13.67
C GLY A 131 -4.52 -10.12 14.40
N ASN A 132 -5.00 -11.14 13.67
CA ASN A 132 -5.29 -12.46 14.22
C ASN A 132 -4.19 -13.46 13.82
N ALA A 133 -3.47 -14.02 14.81
CA ALA A 133 -2.37 -14.93 14.52
C ALA A 133 -2.82 -16.27 13.91
N GLU A 134 -4.04 -16.72 14.17
CA GLU A 134 -4.59 -18.00 13.71
C GLU A 134 -4.95 -17.95 12.21
N ASN A 135 -5.40 -16.80 11.71
CA ASN A 135 -5.75 -16.60 10.30
C ASN A 135 -4.60 -16.06 9.45
N LYS A 136 -3.36 -16.09 9.97
CA LYS A 136 -2.17 -15.68 9.23
C LYS A 136 -1.99 -16.56 7.99
N GLY A 137 -1.71 -15.94 6.84
CA GLY A 137 -1.50 -16.64 5.58
C GLY A 137 -2.77 -17.19 4.92
N THR A 138 -3.96 -16.87 5.42
CA THR A 138 -5.22 -17.35 4.82
C THR A 138 -5.79 -16.43 3.74
N SER A 139 -5.15 -15.29 3.47
CA SER A 139 -5.66 -14.28 2.53
C SER A 139 -6.14 -14.88 1.22
N LYS A 140 -7.32 -14.45 0.78
CA LYS A 140 -7.94 -14.86 -0.49
C LYS A 140 -7.53 -13.96 -1.66
N MET A 141 -6.56 -13.07 -1.44
CA MET A 141 -6.01 -12.19 -2.46
C MET A 141 -4.83 -12.86 -3.18
N GLU A 142 -4.86 -12.88 -4.50
CA GLU A 142 -3.70 -13.22 -5.31
C GLU A 142 -2.81 -11.99 -5.50
N ILE A 143 -1.49 -12.11 -5.31
CA ILE A 143 -0.53 -11.04 -5.61
C ILE A 143 0.46 -11.59 -6.64
N SER A 144 0.48 -11.00 -7.83
CA SER A 144 1.30 -11.45 -8.96
C SER A 144 1.82 -10.27 -9.79
N ASP A 145 2.90 -10.45 -10.53
CA ASP A 145 3.46 -9.45 -11.45
C ASP A 145 3.71 -8.07 -10.80
N ILE A 146 4.42 -8.08 -9.67
CA ILE A 146 4.81 -6.88 -8.93
C ILE A 146 6.28 -6.57 -9.20
N THR A 147 6.57 -5.39 -9.72
CA THR A 147 7.94 -4.94 -10.01
C THR A 147 8.30 -3.74 -9.14
N PHE A 148 9.36 -3.87 -8.34
CA PHE A 148 10.04 -2.77 -7.68
C PHE A 148 11.37 -2.51 -8.39
N ARG A 149 11.59 -1.31 -8.94
CA ARG A 149 12.78 -0.99 -9.74
C ARG A 149 13.34 0.41 -9.46
N GLY A 150 14.62 0.52 -9.14
CA GLY A 150 15.27 1.83 -8.97
C GLY A 150 14.81 2.55 -7.70
N PHE A 151 14.90 1.87 -6.56
CA PHE A 151 14.72 2.48 -5.24
C PHE A 151 16.11 2.89 -4.73
N THR A 152 16.30 4.18 -4.46
CA THR A 152 17.59 4.73 -4.03
C THR A 152 17.39 5.72 -2.89
N GLY A 153 18.32 5.77 -1.92
CA GLY A 153 18.25 6.72 -0.83
C GLY A 153 18.63 6.12 0.52
N THR A 154 18.05 6.65 1.60
CA THR A 154 18.38 6.26 2.97
C THR A 154 17.14 5.80 3.75
N LEU A 155 17.34 4.83 4.64
CA LEU A 155 16.34 4.47 5.66
C LEU A 155 16.72 5.09 7.02
N SER A 156 15.73 5.38 7.87
CA SER A 156 15.95 5.92 9.21
C SER A 156 16.23 4.85 10.28
N SER A 157 16.15 3.56 9.94
CA SER A 157 16.36 2.46 10.89
C SER A 157 17.45 1.50 10.41
N SER A 158 18.20 0.93 11.35
CA SER A 158 19.25 -0.08 11.09
C SER A 158 18.71 -1.48 10.78
N SER A 159 17.39 -1.67 10.76
CA SER A 159 16.71 -2.97 10.57
C SER A 159 15.86 -3.06 9.29
N GLY A 160 15.78 -1.99 8.49
CA GLY A 160 15.15 -2.02 7.17
C GLY A 160 16.18 -2.39 6.10
N SER A 161 15.94 -3.45 5.33
CA SER A 161 16.80 -3.77 4.18
C SER A 161 16.43 -2.90 2.98
N LEU A 162 17.44 -2.24 2.41
CA LEU A 162 17.49 -1.81 1.01
C LEU A 162 18.42 -2.79 0.30
N GLY A 163 17.84 -3.77 -0.39
CA GLY A 163 18.55 -4.76 -1.20
C GLY A 163 17.75 -5.03 -2.44
#